data_AF-A0A972FJM5-F1
#
_entry.id   AF-A0A972FJM5-F1
#
_cell.length_a   1.000
_cell.length_b   1.000
_cell.length_c   1.000
_cell.angle_alpha   90.00
_cell.angle_beta   90.00
_cell.angle_gamma   90.00
#
_symmetry.space_group_name_H-M   'P 1'
#
loop_
_entity.id
_entity.type
_entity.pdbx_description
1 polymer ?
#
loop_
_entity_poly.entity_id
_entity_poly.type
_entity_poly.pdbx_seq_one_letter_code
_entity_poly.pdbx_strand_id
1 'polypeptide(L)'
;DNTDCNDADNTKHASFPFYADTDGDTFGAGSSVSVCAVDANTPPTGYSSNNTDCAPADNAKWQSALLFVDSDGDGYTTSSTATSVCYGASIP
;
A
#
# COMPACT_ATOMS: atom_id res chain seq x y z
N ASP A 1 -11.14 6.48 -33.52
CA ASP A 1 -11.17 6.42 -32.05
C ASP A 1 -9.78 6.72 -31.53
N ASN A 2 -9.72 7.63 -30.56
CA ASN A 2 -8.53 8.06 -29.80
C ASN A 2 -9.01 8.14 -28.34
N THR A 3 -9.42 6.99 -27.83
CA THR A 3 -10.14 6.87 -26.57
C THR A 3 -9.41 5.95 -25.60
N ASP A 4 -8.33 5.30 -26.04
CA ASP A 4 -7.37 4.61 -25.19
C ASP A 4 -6.27 5.55 -24.72
N CYS A 5 -5.83 5.38 -23.49
CA CYS A 5 -4.78 6.19 -22.88
C CYS A 5 -3.36 5.68 -23.22
N ASN A 6 -3.26 4.60 -24.01
CA ASN A 6 -1.99 4.03 -24.46
C ASN A 6 -2.11 3.44 -25.88
N ASP A 7 -1.69 4.22 -26.87
CA ASP A 7 -1.67 3.83 -28.30
C ASP A 7 -0.76 2.62 -28.61
N ALA A 8 0.15 2.25 -27.70
CA ALA A 8 1.07 1.13 -27.87
C ALA A 8 0.55 -0.18 -27.27
N ASP A 9 -0.52 -0.15 -26.48
CA ASP A 9 -1.06 -1.30 -25.75
C ASP A 9 -2.59 -1.25 -25.73
N ASN A 10 -3.20 -2.03 -26.63
CA ASN A 10 -4.66 -2.09 -26.80
C ASN A 10 -5.43 -2.63 -25.59
N THR A 11 -4.74 -3.15 -24.56
CA THR A 11 -5.38 -3.58 -23.31
C THR A 11 -5.58 -2.41 -22.36
N LYS A 12 -4.78 -1.34 -22.48
CA LYS A 12 -4.83 -0.18 -21.58
C LYS A 12 -5.62 0.96 -22.19
N HIS A 13 -6.90 1.00 -21.86
CA HIS A 13 -7.85 1.90 -22.51
C HIS A 13 -8.42 2.99 -21.58
N ALA A 14 -8.14 2.96 -20.28
CA ALA A 14 -8.66 3.94 -19.33
C ALA A 14 -7.65 4.27 -18.22
N SER A 15 -7.80 5.45 -17.61
CA SER A 15 -6.98 5.84 -16.46
C SER A 15 -7.73 5.60 -15.16
N PHE A 16 -7.04 5.05 -14.17
CA PHE A 16 -7.58 4.72 -12.85
C PHE A 16 -6.69 5.31 -11.74
N PRO A 17 -7.27 5.62 -10.57
CA PRO A 17 -6.49 6.11 -9.44
C PRO A 17 -5.69 4.96 -8.79
N PHE A 18 -4.37 5.13 -8.70
CA PHE A 18 -3.47 4.22 -8.00
C PHE A 18 -2.52 4.97 -7.07
N TYR A 19 -1.83 4.24 -6.21
CA TYR A 19 -0.85 4.74 -5.25
C TYR A 19 0.53 4.24 -5.65
N ALA A 20 1.58 5.02 -5.38
CA ALA A 20 2.95 4.62 -5.73
C ALA A 20 3.39 3.48 -4.80
N ASP A 21 3.86 2.39 -5.39
CA ASP A 21 4.47 1.25 -4.69
C ASP A 21 5.99 1.32 -4.94
N THR A 22 6.72 1.86 -3.97
CA THR A 22 8.13 2.21 -4.11
C THR A 22 9.09 1.13 -3.64
N ASP A 23 8.63 0.16 -2.86
CA ASP A 23 9.44 -0.94 -2.31
C ASP A 23 9.04 -2.33 -2.82
N GLY A 24 7.93 -2.43 -3.57
CA GLY A 24 7.52 -3.61 -4.32
C GLY A 24 6.78 -4.65 -3.48
N ASP A 25 6.13 -4.25 -2.41
CA ASP A 25 5.32 -5.15 -1.57
C ASP A 25 3.86 -5.28 -2.01
N THR A 26 3.48 -4.62 -3.10
CA THR A 26 2.13 -4.54 -3.69
C THR A 26 1.14 -3.62 -2.99
N PHE A 27 1.59 -2.87 -1.99
CA PHE A 27 0.83 -1.81 -1.32
C PHE A 27 1.48 -0.46 -1.64
N GLY A 28 0.65 0.54 -1.90
CA GLY A 28 1.14 1.86 -2.24
C GLY A 28 0.95 2.84 -1.09
N ALA A 29 1.64 3.97 -1.18
CA ALA A 29 1.55 5.06 -0.23
C ALA A 29 1.31 6.40 -0.92
N GLY A 30 0.82 7.37 -0.14
CA GLY A 30 0.71 8.77 -0.53
C GLY A 30 -0.61 9.14 -1.22
N SER A 31 -0.54 10.13 -2.12
CA SER A 31 -1.71 10.61 -2.86
C SER A 31 -1.98 9.75 -4.09
N SER A 32 -3.25 9.58 -4.43
CA SER A 32 -3.62 8.86 -5.65
C SER A 32 -3.18 9.63 -6.90
N VAL A 33 -2.71 8.87 -7.89
CA VAL A 33 -2.29 9.36 -9.21
C VAL A 33 -3.13 8.64 -10.25
N SER A 34 -3.60 9.37 -11.27
CA SER A 34 -4.32 8.77 -12.39
C SER A 34 -3.33 8.14 -13.36
N VAL A 35 -3.37 6.82 -13.53
CA VAL A 35 -2.46 6.06 -14.41
C VAL A 35 -3.26 5.24 -15.40
N CYS A 36 -2.78 5.18 -16.64
CA CYS A 36 -3.35 4.36 -17.69
C CYS A 36 -3.18 2.86 -17.38
N ALA A 37 -4.28 2.12 -17.31
CA ALA A 37 -4.30 0.69 -17.01
C ALA A 37 -5.45 -0.04 -17.73
N VAL A 38 -5.44 -1.36 -17.60
CA VAL A 38 -6.50 -2.27 -18.07
C VAL A 38 -7.80 -2.08 -17.28
N ASP A 39 -7.70 -2.02 -15.94
CA ASP A 39 -8.83 -1.81 -15.04
C ASP A 39 -8.35 -1.23 -13.68
N ALA A 40 -9.28 -0.93 -12.77
CA ALA A 40 -8.98 -0.34 -11.47
C ALA A 40 -8.29 -1.29 -10.46
N ASN A 41 -8.22 -2.59 -10.74
CA ASN A 41 -7.67 -3.62 -9.85
C ASN A 41 -6.35 -4.20 -10.37
N THR A 42 -5.93 -3.83 -11.57
CA THR A 42 -4.70 -4.29 -12.21
C THR A 42 -3.75 -3.11 -12.38
N PRO A 43 -3.12 -2.63 -11.29
CA PRO A 43 -2.21 -1.52 -11.34
C PRO A 43 -0.99 -1.84 -12.21
N PRO A 44 -0.44 -0.87 -12.97
CA PRO A 44 0.84 -1.02 -13.63
C PRO A 44 1.99 -1.23 -12.63
N THR A 45 3.11 -1.78 -13.10
CA THR A 45 4.32 -1.94 -12.25
C THR A 45 4.74 -0.62 -11.60
N GLY A 46 5.03 -0.66 -10.29
CA GLY A 46 5.35 0.51 -9.47
C GLY A 46 4.13 1.22 -8.89
N TYR A 47 2.93 0.64 -9.04
CA TYR A 47 1.70 1.16 -8.46
C TYR A 47 0.89 0.06 -7.77
N SER A 48 0.04 0.48 -6.84
CA SER A 48 -0.92 -0.36 -6.14
C SER A 48 -2.31 0.25 -6.16
N SER A 49 -3.36 -0.59 -6.10
CA SER A 49 -4.74 -0.15 -5.86
C SER A 49 -5.02 0.13 -4.38
N ASN A 50 -4.11 -0.22 -3.48
CA ASN A 50 -4.23 -0.03 -2.04
C ASN A 50 -3.31 1.10 -1.53
N ASN A 51 -3.77 1.83 -0.52
CA ASN A 51 -3.03 2.92 0.14
C ASN A 51 -2.78 2.64 1.62
N THR A 52 -2.41 1.41 1.96
CA THR A 52 -2.23 1.00 3.36
C THR A 52 -0.78 1.00 3.80
N ASP A 53 0.15 1.19 2.86
CA ASP A 53 1.57 1.12 3.13
C ASP A 53 2.00 2.29 4.03
N CYS A 54 2.40 1.92 5.24
CA CYS A 54 2.87 2.82 6.27
C CYS A 54 4.41 2.94 6.31
N ALA A 55 5.13 2.13 5.53
CA ALA A 55 6.57 2.15 5.43
C ALA A 55 7.03 1.96 3.96
N PRO A 56 6.85 2.97 3.10
CA PRO A 56 7.08 2.89 1.64
C PRO A 56 8.53 2.70 1.18
N ALA A 57 9.43 2.37 2.10
CA ALA A 57 10.81 2.02 1.83
C ALA A 57 11.19 0.66 2.46
N ASP A 58 10.22 -0.09 2.99
CA ASP A 58 10.39 -1.34 3.72
C ASP A 58 9.29 -2.34 3.32
N ASN A 59 9.60 -3.12 2.29
CA ASN A 59 8.67 -4.10 1.69
C ASN A 59 8.20 -5.22 2.63
N ALA A 60 8.69 -5.24 3.87
CA ALA A 60 8.22 -6.14 4.91
C ALA A 60 7.07 -5.54 5.74
N LYS A 61 6.63 -4.29 5.50
CA LYS A 61 5.63 -3.60 6.32
C LYS A 61 4.67 -2.73 5.51
N TRP A 62 3.42 -3.18 5.44
CA TRP A 62 2.37 -2.53 4.61
C TRP A 62 1.07 -2.25 5.38
N GLN A 63 1.04 -2.45 6.70
CA GLN A 63 -0.15 -2.25 7.53
C GLN A 63 0.19 -1.55 8.85
N SER A 64 -0.73 -0.74 9.35
CA SER A 64 -0.57 -0.04 10.62
C SER A 64 -1.66 -0.41 11.62
N ALA A 65 -1.29 -0.59 12.88
CA ALA A 65 -2.23 -0.80 13.99
C ALA A 65 -1.76 -0.05 15.24
N LEU A 66 -2.73 0.28 16.09
CA LEU A 66 -2.45 0.76 17.44
C LEU A 66 -2.15 -0.46 18.33
N LEU A 67 -0.89 -0.62 18.72
CA LEU A 67 -0.40 -1.73 19.55
C LEU A 67 0.03 -1.23 20.93
N PHE A 68 -0.14 -2.08 21.94
CA PHE A 68 0.43 -1.85 23.26
C PHE A 68 1.80 -2.49 23.35
N VAL A 69 2.75 -1.78 23.96
CA VAL A 69 4.09 -2.34 24.22
C VAL A 69 3.99 -3.24 25.44
N ASP A 70 4.24 -4.52 25.21
CA ASP A 70 4.49 -5.52 26.25
C ASP A 70 6.02 -5.60 26.45
N SER A 71 6.48 -5.28 27.66
CA SER A 71 7.91 -5.14 27.94
C SER A 71 8.57 -6.43 28.42
N ASP A 72 7.79 -7.38 28.95
CA ASP A 72 8.27 -8.65 29.51
C ASP A 72 7.72 -9.89 28.81
N GLY A 73 6.83 -9.71 27.83
CA GLY A 73 6.39 -10.74 26.89
C GLY A 73 5.33 -11.68 27.46
N ASP A 74 4.59 -11.25 28.48
CA ASP A 74 3.56 -12.05 29.16
C ASP A 74 2.15 -11.84 28.56
N GLY A 75 2.01 -10.96 27.58
CA GLY A 75 0.77 -10.60 26.90
C GLY A 75 -0.01 -9.46 27.57
N TYR A 76 0.51 -8.87 28.65
CA TYR A 76 -0.10 -7.76 29.36
C TYR A 76 0.76 -6.50 29.27
N THR A 77 0.12 -5.35 29.31
CA THR A 77 0.81 -4.06 29.35
C THR A 77 0.34 -3.27 30.57
N THR A 78 1.26 -2.53 31.20
CA THR A 78 0.90 -1.49 32.18
C THR A 78 0.63 -0.14 31.52
N SER A 79 0.93 -0.01 30.22
CA SER A 79 0.69 1.22 29.46
C SER A 79 -0.78 1.30 29.05
N SER A 80 -1.42 2.42 29.39
CA SER A 80 -2.75 2.76 28.87
C SER A 80 -2.69 3.42 27.49
N THR A 81 -1.49 3.62 26.94
CA THR A 81 -1.28 4.29 25.65
C THR A 81 -0.85 3.28 24.60
N ALA A 82 -1.63 3.16 23.54
CA ALA A 82 -1.26 2.42 22.35
C ALA A 82 -0.40 3.28 21.41
N THR A 83 0.57 2.67 20.75
CA THR A 83 1.45 3.32 19.77
C THR A 83 1.07 2.83 18.37
N SER A 84 1.05 3.74 17.40
CA SER A 84 0.90 3.34 16.00
C SER A 84 2.17 2.64 15.53
N VAL A 85 2.04 1.36 15.19
CA VAL A 85 3.14 0.52 14.70
C VAL A 85 2.83 0.13 13.27
N CYS A 86 3.80 0.32 12.40
CA CYS A 86 3.80 -0.23 11.05
C CYS A 86 4.38 -1.65 11.09
N TYR A 87 3.67 -2.62 10.53
CA TYR A 87 4.00 -4.04 10.54
C TYR A 87 3.59 -4.71 9.23
N GLY A 88 4.10 -5.93 9.02
CA GLY A 88 3.82 -6.74 7.83
C GLY A 88 2.82 -7.85 8.10
N ALA A 89 3.21 -9.08 7.80
CA ALA A 89 2.35 -10.26 7.95
C ALA A 89 1.99 -10.56 9.42
N SER A 90 2.84 -10.17 10.37
CA SER A 90 2.64 -10.38 11.80
C SER A 90 2.97 -9.12 12.58
N ILE A 91 2.25 -8.90 13.67
CA ILE A 91 2.61 -7.89 14.66
C ILE A 91 3.96 -8.27 15.31
N PRO A 92 4.81 -7.27 15.61
CA PRO A 92 6.07 -7.49 16.33
C PRO A 92 5.87 -8.04 17.74
#